data_AF-A0A963HKT7-F1
#
_entry.id   AF-A0A963HKT7-F1
#
_cell.length_a   1.000
_cell.length_b   1.000
_cell.length_c   1.000
_cell.angle_alpha   90.00
_cell.angle_beta   90.00
_cell.angle_gamma   90.00
#
_symmetry.space_group_name_H-M   'P 1'
#
loop_
_entity.id
_entity.type
_entity.pdbx_description
1 polymer ?
#
loop_
_entity_poly.entity_id
_entity_poly.type
_entity_poly.pdbx_seq_one_letter_code
_entity_poly.pdbx_strand_id
1 'polypeptide(L)'
;MAEVAIWSYGVAAVAFAFFALYIFFAWRGALPGGVLFAAVAISGLWAACSALAARGDGALIGTVAVILDVVRAAAWYAFLIVLSRPLWGGWLRWPAYAAVAAVSLQILALMLEWAGLAGTLPVEPVIGAWLTHAVVGLMLVEQLYRGMPSVSRWGLKPLCLALAAGYIFELYLFADALLFSRLDADVLA
;
A
#
# COMPACT_ATOMS: atom_id res chain seq x y z
N MET A 1 -11.16 15.44 14.55
CA MET A 1 -10.69 14.64 13.41
C MET A 1 -9.17 14.57 13.37
N ALA A 2 -8.44 15.70 13.34
CA ALA A 2 -6.97 15.69 13.35
C ALA A 2 -6.36 14.89 14.52
N GLU A 3 -6.91 14.98 15.72
CA GLU A 3 -6.40 14.21 16.88
C GLU A 3 -6.43 12.69 16.66
N VAL A 4 -7.51 12.16 16.10
CA VAL A 4 -7.65 10.71 15.86
C VAL A 4 -6.64 10.27 14.80
N ALA A 5 -6.50 11.03 13.70
CA ALA A 5 -5.49 10.78 12.68
C ALA A 5 -4.06 10.79 13.25
N ILE A 6 -3.71 11.79 14.09
CA ILE A 6 -2.38 11.89 14.71
C ILE A 6 -2.09 10.65 15.57
N TRP A 7 -3.03 10.24 16.42
CA TRP A 7 -2.85 9.07 17.29
C TRP A 7 -2.81 7.77 16.49
N SER A 8 -3.69 7.58 15.51
CA SER A 8 -3.74 6.41 14.64
C SER A 8 -2.44 6.23 13.86
N TYR A 9 -1.97 7.28 13.18
CA TYR A 9 -0.69 7.24 12.45
C TYR A 9 0.51 7.12 13.39
N GLY A 10 0.48 7.76 14.56
CA GLY A 10 1.53 7.64 15.58
C GLY A 10 1.69 6.21 16.11
N VAL A 11 0.58 5.55 16.45
CA VAL A 11 0.58 4.14 16.88
C VAL A 11 1.06 3.23 15.75
N ALA A 12 0.62 3.47 14.51
CA ALA A 12 1.07 2.71 13.35
C ALA A 12 2.59 2.85 13.14
N ALA A 13 3.14 4.07 13.24
CA ALA A 13 4.57 4.32 13.12
C ALA A 13 5.38 3.54 14.16
N VAL A 14 4.94 3.53 15.42
CA VAL A 14 5.57 2.77 16.50
C VAL A 14 5.50 1.26 16.23
N ALA A 15 4.35 0.74 15.82
CA ALA A 15 4.18 -0.67 15.49
C ALA A 15 5.08 -1.11 14.33
N PHE A 16 5.15 -0.31 13.25
CA PHE A 16 6.05 -0.58 12.13
C PHE A 16 7.52 -0.48 12.52
N ALA A 17 7.90 0.44 13.41
CA ALA A 17 9.27 0.54 13.92
C ALA A 17 9.68 -0.73 14.70
N PHE A 18 8.83 -1.21 15.61
CA PHE A 18 9.08 -2.47 16.33
C PHE A 18 9.19 -3.65 15.36
N PHE A 19 8.30 -3.72 14.37
CA PHE A 19 8.32 -4.81 13.39
C PHE A 19 9.56 -4.73 12.47
N ALA A 20 9.97 -3.53 12.05
CA ALA A 20 11.20 -3.32 11.29
C ALA A 20 12.43 -3.77 12.07
N LEU A 21 12.53 -3.41 13.36
CA LEU A 21 13.61 -3.84 14.25
C LEU A 21 13.62 -5.37 14.41
N TYR A 22 12.45 -5.97 14.66
CA TYR A 22 12.32 -7.42 14.75
C TYR A 22 12.83 -8.11 13.48
N ILE A 23 12.39 -7.66 12.30
CA ILE A 23 12.84 -8.23 11.03
C ILE A 23 14.34 -8.02 10.86
N PHE A 24 14.87 -6.82 11.14
CA PHE A 24 16.29 -6.52 11.01
C PHE A 24 17.17 -7.50 11.81
N PHE A 25 16.77 -7.83 13.04
CA PHE A 25 17.51 -8.79 13.88
C PHE A 25 17.23 -10.26 13.50
N ALA A 26 16.02 -10.59 13.05
CA ALA A 26 15.66 -11.96 12.65
C ALA A 26 16.11 -12.32 11.22
N TRP A 27 16.49 -11.33 10.40
CA TRP A 27 16.80 -11.50 9.00
C TRP A 27 18.14 -12.19 8.79
N ARG A 28 18.13 -13.22 7.93
CA ARG A 28 19.30 -14.05 7.59
C ARG A 28 19.81 -13.83 6.16
N GLY A 29 19.57 -12.65 5.59
CA GLY A 29 20.02 -12.27 4.25
C GLY A 29 19.15 -12.76 3.07
N ALA A 30 18.03 -13.44 3.33
CA ALA A 30 17.12 -13.90 2.27
C ALA A 30 16.41 -12.72 1.57
N LEU A 31 16.29 -12.77 0.24
CA LEU A 31 15.64 -11.72 -0.58
C LEU A 31 14.22 -11.37 -0.10
N PRO A 32 13.29 -12.32 0.16
CA PRO A 32 11.95 -11.98 0.64
C PRO A 32 11.95 -11.22 1.97
N GLY A 33 12.90 -11.54 2.86
CA GLY A 33 13.04 -10.85 4.15
C GLY A 33 13.52 -9.41 4.00
N GLY A 34 14.46 -9.16 3.08
CA GLY A 34 14.94 -7.80 2.80
C GLY A 34 13.87 -6.91 2.17
N VAL A 35 13.07 -7.46 1.24
CA VAL A 35 11.96 -6.70 0.64
C VAL A 35 10.83 -6.45 1.64
N LEU A 36 10.54 -7.41 2.53
CA LEU A 36 9.61 -7.21 3.64
C LEU A 36 10.09 -6.11 4.58
N PHE A 37 11.38 -6.12 4.96
CA PHE A 37 11.96 -5.07 5.79
C PHE A 37 11.79 -3.69 5.14
N ALA A 38 12.07 -3.56 3.84
CA ALA A 38 11.88 -2.31 3.12
C ALA A 38 10.40 -1.86 3.15
N ALA A 39 9.45 -2.75 2.83
CA ALA A 39 8.02 -2.43 2.86
C ALA A 39 7.55 -1.95 4.24
N VAL A 40 8.01 -2.61 5.31
CA VAL A 40 7.69 -2.28 6.70
C VAL A 40 8.33 -0.95 7.11
N ALA A 41 9.61 -0.74 6.81
CA ALA A 41 10.32 0.50 7.13
C ALA A 41 9.71 1.71 6.41
N ILE A 42 9.40 1.57 5.11
CA ILE A 42 8.73 2.61 4.33
C ILE A 42 7.33 2.89 4.88
N SER A 43 6.58 1.85 5.29
CA SER A 43 5.26 2.03 5.94
C SER A 43 5.37 2.78 7.27
N GLY A 44 6.43 2.55 8.05
CA GLY A 44 6.70 3.29 9.28
C GLY A 44 7.07 4.75 9.04
N LEU A 45 7.91 5.02 8.03
CA LEU A 45 8.24 6.39 7.62
C LEU A 45 7.00 7.14 7.11
N TRP A 46 6.19 6.49 6.28
CA TRP A 46 4.92 7.02 5.80
C TRP A 46 4.02 7.39 6.98
N ALA A 47 3.81 6.47 7.93
CA ALA A 47 2.96 6.71 9.09
C ALA A 47 3.50 7.86 9.96
N ALA A 48 4.82 7.96 10.17
CA ALA A 48 5.40 9.07 10.91
C ALA A 48 5.19 10.42 10.19
N CYS A 49 5.41 10.48 8.88
CA CYS A 49 5.16 11.68 8.09
C CYS A 49 3.68 12.06 8.06
N SER A 50 2.76 11.09 7.95
CA SER A 50 1.32 11.32 7.99
C SER A 50 0.85 11.83 9.35
N ALA A 51 1.42 11.33 10.45
CA ALA A 51 1.15 11.84 11.79
C ALA A 51 1.58 13.30 11.96
N LEU A 52 2.77 13.66 11.44
CA LEU A 52 3.28 15.04 11.46
C LEU A 52 2.45 15.96 10.55
N ALA A 53 2.12 15.50 9.34
CA ALA A 53 1.25 16.25 8.42
C ALA A 53 -0.13 16.52 9.05
N ALA A 54 -0.70 15.56 9.78
CA ALA A 54 -1.97 15.71 10.48
C ALA A 54 -1.93 16.74 11.63
N ARG A 55 -0.75 17.07 12.18
CA ARG A 55 -0.57 18.16 13.15
C ARG A 55 -0.59 19.56 12.52
N GLY A 56 -0.56 19.63 11.19
CA GLY A 56 -0.35 20.88 10.46
C GLY A 56 1.13 21.22 10.25
N ASP A 57 2.04 20.28 10.50
CA ASP A 57 3.46 20.50 10.24
C ASP A 57 3.68 20.56 8.71
N GLY A 58 4.00 21.76 8.20
CA GLY A 58 4.58 22.10 6.89
C GLY A 58 4.12 21.33 5.63
N ALA A 59 3.71 22.06 4.57
CA ALA A 59 3.33 21.49 3.27
C ALA A 59 4.35 20.46 2.68
N LEU A 60 5.64 20.65 2.95
CA LEU A 60 6.70 19.72 2.55
C LEU A 60 6.52 18.32 3.16
N ILE A 61 6.13 18.22 4.43
CA ILE A 61 5.93 16.94 5.13
C ILE A 61 4.73 16.20 4.53
N GLY A 62 3.67 16.92 4.20
CA GLY A 62 2.53 16.37 3.46
C GLY A 62 2.94 15.80 2.10
N THR A 63 3.74 16.54 1.32
CA THR A 63 4.28 16.03 0.05
C THR A 63 5.13 14.77 0.24
N VAL A 64 6.00 14.75 1.26
CA VAL A 64 6.81 13.57 1.57
C VAL A 64 5.92 12.38 1.96
N ALA A 65 4.86 12.59 2.73
CA ALA A 65 3.90 11.54 3.08
C ALA A 65 3.21 10.96 1.84
N VAL A 66 2.77 11.80 0.90
CA VAL A 66 2.17 11.34 -0.38
C VAL A 66 3.16 10.52 -1.22
N ILE A 67 4.40 10.97 -1.33
CA ILE A 67 5.45 10.22 -2.06
C ILE A 67 5.70 8.86 -1.38
N LEU A 68 5.83 8.87 -0.05
CA LEU A 68 6.02 7.64 0.73
C LEU A 68 4.84 6.68 0.58
N ASP A 69 3.62 7.16 0.36
CA ASP A 69 2.45 6.29 0.13
C ASP A 69 2.59 5.46 -1.16
N VAL A 70 3.01 6.11 -2.25
CA VAL A 70 3.26 5.43 -3.53
C VAL A 70 4.44 4.46 -3.42
N VAL A 71 5.51 4.87 -2.75
CA VAL A 71 6.69 4.03 -2.54
C VAL A 71 6.34 2.83 -1.64
N ARG A 72 5.50 3.03 -0.62
CA ARG A 72 4.96 1.99 0.26
C ARG A 72 4.14 0.97 -0.55
N ALA A 73 3.23 1.44 -1.39
CA ALA A 73 2.44 0.59 -2.29
C ALA A 73 3.34 -0.27 -3.19
N ALA A 74 4.33 0.34 -3.85
CA ALA A 74 5.28 -0.37 -4.69
C ALA A 74 6.11 -1.42 -3.92
N ALA A 75 6.50 -1.11 -2.68
CA ALA A 75 7.25 -2.05 -1.83
C ALA A 75 6.42 -3.29 -1.44
N TRP A 76 5.14 -3.10 -1.10
CA TRP A 76 4.22 -4.22 -0.82
C TRP A 76 3.96 -5.08 -2.05
N TYR A 77 3.82 -4.48 -3.24
CA TYR A 77 3.76 -5.23 -4.49
C TYR A 77 5.04 -6.01 -4.77
N ALA A 78 6.21 -5.38 -4.60
CA ALA A 78 7.48 -6.06 -4.77
C ALA A 78 7.59 -7.27 -3.84
N PHE A 79 7.18 -7.13 -2.58
CA PHE A 79 7.15 -8.23 -1.63
C PHE A 79 6.25 -9.38 -2.08
N LEU A 80 5.00 -9.09 -2.49
CA LEU A 80 4.06 -10.10 -2.99
C LEU A 80 4.57 -10.79 -4.26
N ILE A 81 5.18 -10.04 -5.18
CA ILE A 81 5.77 -10.58 -6.42
C ILE A 81 6.97 -11.47 -6.08
N VAL A 82 7.85 -11.06 -5.17
CA VAL A 82 9.02 -11.87 -4.76
C VAL A 82 8.59 -13.19 -4.13
N LEU A 83 7.53 -13.19 -3.32
CA LEU A 83 6.95 -14.43 -2.77
C LEU A 83 6.27 -15.30 -3.83
N SER A 84 5.61 -14.68 -4.81
CA SER A 84 4.84 -15.39 -5.82
C SER A 84 5.68 -15.89 -7.00
N ARG A 85 6.83 -15.27 -7.27
CA ARG A 85 7.70 -15.57 -8.42
C ARG A 85 8.11 -17.05 -8.52
N PRO A 86 8.46 -17.77 -7.44
CA PRO A 86 8.76 -19.20 -7.51
C PRO A 86 7.55 -20.09 -7.82
N LEU A 87 6.33 -19.57 -7.61
CA LEU A 87 5.06 -20.26 -7.84
C LEU A 87 4.54 -20.03 -9.26
N TRP A 88 5.04 -19.01 -9.95
CA TRP A 88 4.64 -18.66 -11.30
C TRP A 88 5.32 -19.58 -12.32
N GLY A 89 4.52 -20.28 -13.13
CA GLY A 89 5.02 -20.92 -14.34
C GLY A 89 5.53 -19.89 -15.37
N GLY A 90 6.27 -20.32 -16.39
CA GLY A 90 6.94 -19.45 -17.37
C GLY A 90 6.05 -18.43 -18.11
N TRP A 91 4.71 -18.62 -18.10
CA TRP A 91 3.72 -17.72 -18.71
C TRP A 91 3.07 -16.71 -17.74
N LEU A 92 3.28 -16.82 -16.43
CA LEU A 92 2.48 -16.11 -15.43
C LEU A 92 3.13 -14.82 -14.90
N ARG A 93 3.85 -14.07 -15.75
CA ARG A 93 4.50 -12.79 -15.35
C ARG A 93 3.57 -11.57 -15.42
N TRP A 94 2.37 -11.74 -15.96
CA TRP A 94 1.41 -10.65 -16.12
C TRP A 94 1.02 -9.92 -14.81
N PRO A 95 0.97 -10.55 -13.61
CA PRO A 95 0.65 -9.83 -12.39
C PRO A 95 1.71 -8.77 -12.03
N ALA A 96 2.97 -8.99 -12.41
CA ALA A 96 4.01 -7.98 -12.22
C ALA A 96 3.80 -6.77 -13.15
N TYR A 97 3.31 -6.99 -14.39
CA TYR A 97 2.97 -5.88 -15.28
C TYR A 97 1.74 -5.11 -14.76
N ALA A 98 0.75 -5.79 -14.20
CA ALA A 98 -0.39 -5.14 -13.55
C ALA A 98 0.05 -4.28 -12.35
N ALA A 99 0.97 -4.76 -11.53
CA ALA A 99 1.55 -4.01 -10.41
C ALA A 99 2.28 -2.75 -10.89
N VAL A 100 3.12 -2.86 -11.93
CA VAL A 100 3.82 -1.70 -12.52
C VAL A 100 2.83 -0.70 -13.11
N ALA A 101 1.80 -1.18 -13.81
CA ALA A 101 0.74 -0.33 -14.35
C ALA A 101 0.00 0.43 -13.23
N ALA A 102 -0.37 -0.23 -12.14
CA ALA A 102 -1.03 0.40 -11.00
C ALA A 102 -0.18 1.50 -10.35
N VAL A 103 1.12 1.24 -10.12
CA VAL A 103 2.05 2.27 -9.59
C VAL A 103 2.22 3.42 -10.58
N SER A 104 2.27 3.13 -11.88
CA SER A 104 2.37 4.16 -12.92
C SER A 104 1.13 5.04 -12.97
N LEU A 105 -0.06 4.46 -12.76
CA LEU A 105 -1.32 5.19 -12.65
C LEU A 105 -1.36 6.08 -11.40
N GLN A 106 -0.85 5.61 -10.25
CA GLN A 106 -0.73 6.45 -9.04
C GLN A 106 0.16 7.67 -9.29
N ILE A 107 1.32 7.47 -9.90
CA ILE A 107 2.24 8.56 -10.24
C ILE A 107 1.57 9.53 -11.22
N LEU A 108 0.91 9.03 -12.27
CA LEU A 108 0.22 9.85 -13.25
C LEU A 108 -0.92 10.66 -12.60
N ALA A 109 -1.72 10.05 -11.73
CA ALA A 109 -2.80 10.71 -11.01
C ALA A 109 -2.30 11.88 -10.16
N LEU A 110 -1.22 11.66 -9.40
CA LEU A 110 -0.57 12.73 -8.64
C LEU A 110 -0.03 13.83 -9.58
N MET A 111 0.64 13.48 -10.67
CA MET A 111 1.15 14.50 -11.62
C MET A 111 0.02 15.38 -12.19
N LEU A 112 -1.14 14.80 -12.46
CA LEU A 112 -2.33 15.55 -12.91
C LEU A 112 -2.89 16.47 -11.82
N GLU A 113 -2.89 16.02 -10.57
CA GLU A 113 -3.29 16.83 -9.42
C GLU A 113 -2.34 18.01 -9.20
N TRP A 114 -1.03 17.76 -9.20
CA TRP A 114 0.01 18.79 -9.07
C TRP A 114 -0.03 19.81 -10.23
N ALA A 115 -0.43 19.37 -11.43
CA ALA A 115 -0.62 20.26 -12.59
C ALA A 115 -1.94 21.05 -12.55
N GLY A 116 -2.81 20.84 -11.55
CA GLY A 116 -4.13 21.47 -11.47
C GLY A 116 -5.14 20.96 -12.52
N LEU A 117 -4.85 19.81 -13.15
CA LEU A 117 -5.68 19.22 -14.21
C LEU A 117 -6.70 18.24 -13.66
N ALA A 118 -6.55 17.77 -12.40
CA ALA A 118 -7.46 16.81 -11.78
C ALA A 118 -8.93 17.29 -11.77
N GLY A 119 -9.17 18.59 -11.48
CA GLY A 119 -10.51 19.17 -11.41
C GLY A 119 -11.22 19.36 -12.77
N THR A 120 -10.55 19.09 -13.89
CA THR A 120 -11.15 19.16 -15.23
C THR A 120 -11.83 17.86 -15.65
N LEU A 121 -11.57 16.76 -14.92
CA LEU A 121 -12.10 15.45 -15.21
C LEU A 121 -13.37 15.21 -14.38
N PRO A 122 -14.33 14.44 -14.90
CA PRO A 122 -15.57 14.12 -14.18
C PRO A 122 -15.34 13.23 -12.95
N VAL A 123 -14.19 12.56 -12.88
CA VAL A 123 -13.76 11.72 -11.76
C VAL A 123 -12.32 12.08 -11.42
N GLU A 124 -12.03 12.25 -10.13
CA GLU A 124 -10.67 12.54 -9.67
C GLU A 124 -9.72 11.37 -9.98
N PRO A 125 -8.63 11.58 -10.73
CA PRO A 125 -7.69 10.52 -11.11
C PRO A 125 -7.11 9.75 -9.92
N VAL A 126 -6.93 10.43 -8.78
CA VAL A 126 -6.38 9.84 -7.54
C VAL A 126 -7.30 8.74 -7.02
N ILE A 127 -8.61 8.98 -6.99
CA ILE A 127 -9.58 7.98 -6.54
C ILE A 127 -9.49 6.72 -7.40
N GLY A 128 -9.48 6.88 -8.73
CA GLY A 128 -9.36 5.75 -9.66
C GLY A 128 -8.04 4.99 -9.55
N ALA A 129 -6.93 5.70 -9.33
CA ALA A 129 -5.62 5.09 -9.19
C ALA A 129 -5.48 4.28 -7.89
N TRP A 130 -5.97 4.78 -6.76
CA TRP A 130 -5.94 4.04 -5.49
C TRP A 130 -6.98 2.91 -5.45
N LEU A 131 -8.12 3.06 -6.12
CA LEU A 131 -9.03 1.94 -6.35
C LEU A 131 -8.35 0.81 -7.14
N THR A 132 -7.63 1.16 -8.20
CA THR A 132 -6.84 0.20 -8.99
C THR A 132 -5.75 -0.44 -8.13
N HIS A 133 -5.12 0.32 -7.23
CA HIS A 133 -4.16 -0.19 -6.26
C HIS A 133 -4.77 -1.28 -5.37
N ALA A 134 -5.94 -1.02 -4.79
CA ALA A 134 -6.63 -2.00 -3.96
C ALA A 134 -6.95 -3.31 -4.73
N VAL A 135 -7.47 -3.20 -5.96
CA VAL A 135 -7.81 -4.34 -6.82
C VAL A 135 -6.57 -5.16 -7.18
N VAL A 136 -5.49 -4.50 -7.60
CA VAL A 136 -4.24 -5.19 -7.97
C VAL A 136 -3.58 -5.82 -6.74
N GLY A 137 -3.64 -5.17 -5.58
CA GLY A 137 -3.20 -5.74 -4.30
C GLY A 137 -3.94 -7.04 -3.95
N LEU A 138 -5.27 -7.04 -4.02
CA LEU A 138 -6.07 -8.26 -3.81
C LEU A 138 -5.75 -9.34 -4.82
N MET A 139 -5.58 -8.98 -6.09
CA MET A 139 -5.20 -9.93 -7.13
C MET A 139 -3.86 -10.60 -6.80
N LEU A 140 -2.85 -9.84 -6.40
CA LEU A 140 -1.54 -10.38 -6.02
C LEU A 140 -1.63 -11.29 -4.79
N VAL A 141 -2.44 -10.93 -3.79
CA VAL A 141 -2.69 -11.78 -2.61
C VAL A 141 -3.38 -13.09 -3.02
N GLU A 142 -4.36 -13.04 -3.92
CA GLU A 142 -5.03 -14.23 -4.46
C GLU A 142 -4.04 -15.13 -5.21
N GLN A 143 -3.19 -14.56 -6.08
CA GLN A 143 -2.18 -15.31 -6.81
C GLN A 143 -1.20 -16.00 -5.86
N LEU A 144 -0.75 -15.31 -4.81
CA LEU A 144 0.10 -15.89 -3.77
C LEU A 144 -0.61 -17.05 -3.06
N TYR A 145 -1.85 -16.85 -2.62
CA TYR A 145 -2.61 -17.87 -1.90
C TYR A 145 -2.91 -19.12 -2.75
N ARG A 146 -3.31 -18.92 -4.01
CA ARG A 146 -3.66 -20.00 -4.94
C ARG A 146 -2.44 -20.78 -5.44
N GLY A 147 -1.29 -20.11 -5.58
CA GLY A 147 -0.05 -20.74 -6.04
C GLY A 147 0.60 -21.68 -5.01
N MET A 148 0.22 -21.58 -3.73
CA MET A 148 0.90 -22.31 -2.64
C MET A 148 0.43 -23.78 -2.49
N PRO A 149 1.37 -24.75 -2.34
CA PRO A 149 1.05 -26.14 -1.97
C PRO A 149 0.35 -26.26 -0.63
N SER A 150 -0.53 -27.26 -0.46
CA SER A 150 -1.37 -27.45 0.74
C SER A 150 -0.58 -27.49 2.07
N VAL A 151 0.63 -28.05 2.06
CA VAL A 151 1.49 -28.21 3.24
C VAL A 151 2.01 -26.87 3.78
N SER A 152 2.32 -25.91 2.91
CA SER A 152 2.89 -24.60 3.28
C SER A 152 1.83 -23.50 3.48
N ARG A 153 0.55 -23.78 3.19
CA ARG A 153 -0.54 -22.80 3.36
C ARG A 153 -0.72 -22.33 4.80
N TRP A 154 -0.50 -23.19 5.80
CA TRP A 154 -0.73 -22.82 7.20
C TRP A 154 0.20 -21.71 7.69
N GLY A 155 1.44 -21.64 7.20
CA GLY A 155 2.39 -20.60 7.58
C GLY A 155 2.11 -19.23 6.94
N LEU A 156 1.54 -19.19 5.72
CA LEU A 156 1.27 -17.94 5.00
C LEU A 156 -0.16 -17.42 5.14
N LYS A 157 -1.11 -18.24 5.59
CA LYS A 157 -2.51 -17.81 5.83
C LYS A 157 -2.62 -16.51 6.63
N PRO A 158 -1.92 -16.34 7.78
CA PRO A 158 -2.02 -15.09 8.54
C PRO A 158 -1.56 -13.87 7.75
N LEU A 159 -0.48 -14.00 6.97
CA LEU A 159 0.04 -12.92 6.12
C LEU A 159 -0.96 -12.55 5.02
N CYS A 160 -1.50 -13.55 4.30
CA CYS A 160 -2.49 -13.32 3.26
C CYS A 160 -3.76 -12.68 3.82
N LEU A 161 -4.23 -13.11 5.00
CA LEU A 161 -5.40 -12.52 5.66
C LEU A 161 -5.15 -11.07 6.07
N ALA A 162 -3.99 -10.77 6.66
CA ALA A 162 -3.64 -9.40 7.05
C ALA A 162 -3.56 -8.47 5.83
N LEU A 163 -2.91 -8.90 4.75
CA LEU A 163 -2.80 -8.11 3.52
C LEU A 163 -4.15 -7.97 2.81
N ALA A 164 -4.93 -9.05 2.72
CA ALA A 164 -6.27 -9.01 2.13
C ALA A 164 -7.19 -8.05 2.91
N ALA A 165 -7.16 -8.06 4.24
CA ALA A 165 -7.93 -7.13 5.05
C ALA A 165 -7.57 -5.67 4.75
N GLY A 166 -6.27 -5.35 4.64
CA GLY A 166 -5.81 -4.02 4.25
C GLY A 166 -6.32 -3.60 2.88
N TYR A 167 -6.13 -4.43 1.84
CA TYR A 167 -6.60 -4.08 0.50
C TYR A 167 -8.12 -4.10 0.34
N ILE A 168 -8.87 -4.89 1.11
CA ILE A 168 -10.34 -4.84 1.13
C ILE A 168 -10.80 -3.50 1.73
N PHE A 169 -10.15 -3.02 2.78
CA PHE A 169 -10.46 -1.71 3.35
C PHE A 169 -10.20 -0.59 2.34
N GLU A 170 -9.05 -0.61 1.67
CA GLU A 170 -8.73 0.34 0.58
C GLU A 170 -9.77 0.25 -0.55
N LEU A 171 -10.16 -0.97 -0.95
CA LEU A 171 -11.18 -1.19 -1.98
C LEU A 171 -12.52 -0.55 -1.58
N TYR A 172 -12.95 -0.77 -0.33
CA TYR A 172 -14.18 -0.19 0.21
C TYR A 172 -14.12 1.34 0.22
N LEU A 173 -13.05 1.91 0.79
CA LEU A 173 -12.85 3.35 0.90
C LEU A 173 -12.88 4.04 -0.47
N PHE A 174 -12.12 3.53 -1.44
CA PHE A 174 -12.01 4.15 -2.75
C PHE A 174 -13.19 3.83 -3.68
N ALA A 175 -13.91 2.72 -3.46
CA ALA A 175 -15.16 2.44 -4.18
C ALA A 175 -16.27 3.41 -3.75
N ASP A 176 -16.38 3.68 -2.44
CA ASP A 176 -17.30 4.68 -1.90
C ASP A 176 -16.95 6.08 -2.44
N ALA A 177 -15.67 6.44 -2.40
CA ALA A 177 -15.20 7.71 -2.91
C ALA A 177 -15.46 7.90 -4.41
N LEU A 178 -15.35 6.82 -5.19
CA LEU A 178 -15.69 6.85 -6.62
C LEU A 178 -17.18 7.09 -6.84
N LEU A 179 -18.04 6.43 -6.05
CA LEU A 179 -19.49 6.53 -6.16
C LEU A 179 -19.99 7.95 -5.86
N PHE A 180 -19.40 8.62 -4.87
CA PHE A 180 -19.79 9.97 -4.45
C PHE A 180 -18.90 11.08 -5.01
N SER A 181 -17.87 10.73 -5.78
CA SER A 181 -16.85 11.65 -6.31
C SER A 181 -16.23 12.56 -5.24
N ARG A 182 -16.07 12.03 -4.02
CA ARG A 182 -15.48 12.71 -2.86
C ARG A 182 -15.00 11.68 -1.86
N LEU A 183 -13.88 11.93 -1.19
CA LEU A 183 -13.47 11.13 -0.04
C LEU A 183 -14.35 11.48 1.16
N ASP A 184 -14.96 10.48 1.79
CA ASP A 184 -15.73 10.69 3.01
C ASP A 184 -14.78 10.95 4.19
N ALA A 185 -14.89 12.13 4.79
CA ALA A 185 -14.04 12.55 5.89
C ALA A 185 -14.29 11.75 7.18
N ASP A 186 -15.47 11.16 7.33
CA ASP A 186 -15.83 10.37 8.51
C ASP A 186 -15.17 8.99 8.51
N VAL A 187 -14.80 8.45 7.33
CA VAL A 187 -14.06 7.18 7.19
C VAL A 187 -12.55 7.38 7.36
N LEU A 188 -12.05 8.58 7.07
CA LEU A 188 -10.64 8.96 7.24
C LEU A 188 -10.29 9.37 8.70
N ALA A 189 -11.29 9.55 9.56
CA ALA A 189 -11.14 9.94 10.97
C ALA A 189 -10.86 8.73 11.87
#